data_AF-A0A2H0Z092-F1
#
_entry.id   AF-A0A2H0Z092-F1
#
_cell.length_a   1.000
_cell.length_b   1.000
_cell.length_c   1.000
_cell.angle_alpha   90.00
_cell.angle_beta   90.00
_cell.angle_gamma   90.00
#
_symmetry.space_group_name_H-M   'P 1'
#
loop_
_entity.id
_entity.type
_entity.pdbx_description
1 polymer ?
#
loop_
_entity_poly.entity_id
_entity_poly.type
_entity_poly.pdbx_seq_one_letter_code
_entity_poly.pdbx_strand_id
1 'polypeptide(L)'
;MENQQVNPEMPIGMVLILILIGWGAVSILLGVFKSPSFQLGPVLLSGVVAVIVNLVMIGVFVTIFYGIIKRASWARKLSIGWYILSMVLSLINLLSFLANNTMYDSYYQKLLPPEAASLMTSSIITGTLILTTVSIWIIGLIIIIYLARKKDFFVN
;
A
#
# COMPACT_ATOMS: atom_id res chain seq x y z
N MET A 1 20.11 38.90 -17.26
CA MET A 1 20.55 37.83 -16.35
C MET A 1 19.34 36.95 -16.10
N GLU A 2 19.22 35.89 -16.88
CA GLU A 2 18.12 34.94 -16.78
C GLU A 2 18.33 34.13 -15.50
N ASN A 3 17.47 34.35 -14.51
CA ASN A 3 17.43 33.50 -13.32
C ASN A 3 17.07 32.09 -13.78
N GLN A 4 18.08 31.25 -13.97
CA GLN A 4 17.90 29.81 -13.99
C GLN A 4 17.27 29.45 -12.64
N GLN A 5 15.94 29.33 -12.61
CA GLN A 5 15.23 28.61 -11.57
C GLN A 5 15.80 27.19 -11.63
N VAL A 6 16.85 26.96 -10.85
CA VAL A 6 17.37 25.64 -10.56
C VAL A 6 16.20 24.91 -9.91
N ASN A 7 15.45 24.17 -10.70
CA ASN A 7 14.39 23.31 -10.22
C ASN A 7 15.08 22.31 -9.28
N PRO A 8 14.92 22.44 -7.95
CA PRO A 8 15.82 21.76 -7.01
C PRO A 8 15.75 20.27 -7.27
N GLU A 9 16.86 19.56 -7.53
CA GLU A 9 16.81 18.14 -7.85
C GLU A 9 15.99 17.34 -6.82
N MET A 10 15.25 16.33 -7.28
CA MET A 10 14.40 15.55 -6.40
C MET A 10 15.27 14.75 -5.41
N PRO A 11 15.06 14.87 -4.09
CA PRO A 11 15.83 14.12 -3.12
C PRO A 11 15.70 12.60 -3.36
N ILE A 12 16.80 11.85 -3.19
CA ILE A 12 16.81 10.39 -3.41
C ILE A 12 15.69 9.68 -2.62
N GLY A 13 15.42 10.11 -1.38
CA GLY A 13 14.32 9.54 -0.59
C GLY A 13 12.94 9.75 -1.21
N MET A 14 12.70 10.86 -1.92
CA MET A 14 11.45 11.05 -2.67
C MET A 14 11.37 10.13 -3.88
N VAL A 15 12.49 9.91 -4.58
CA VAL A 15 12.57 8.95 -5.69
C VAL A 15 12.21 7.54 -5.19
N LEU A 16 12.77 7.11 -4.06
CA LEU A 16 12.43 5.82 -3.45
C LEU A 16 10.95 5.72 -3.07
N ILE A 17 10.37 6.79 -2.50
CA ILE A 17 8.93 6.83 -2.19
C ILE A 17 8.09 6.71 -3.47
N LEU A 18 8.47 7.40 -4.56
CA LEU A 18 7.78 7.29 -5.84
C LEU A 18 7.86 5.87 -6.42
N ILE A 19 9.01 5.21 -6.32
CA ILE A 19 9.17 3.81 -6.74
C ILE A 19 8.23 2.91 -5.95
N LEU A 20 8.17 3.07 -4.62
CA LEU A 20 7.28 2.26 -3.77
C LEU A 20 5.80 2.48 -4.10
N ILE A 21 5.39 3.72 -4.32
CA ILE A 21 4.00 4.07 -4.67
C ILE A 21 3.65 3.57 -6.08
N GLY A 22 4.55 3.79 -7.04
CA GLY A 22 4.39 3.32 -8.42
C GLY A 22 4.31 1.79 -8.49
N TRP A 23 5.18 1.09 -7.75
CA TRP A 23 5.12 -0.36 -7.63
C TRP A 23 3.80 -0.85 -7.02
N GLY A 24 3.31 -0.17 -5.97
CA GLY A 24 2.00 -0.44 -5.38
C GLY A 24 0.86 -0.31 -6.39
N ALA A 25 0.85 0.78 -7.18
CA ALA A 25 -0.16 1.01 -8.20
C ALA A 25 -0.14 -0.07 -9.30
N VAL A 26 1.04 -0.41 -9.81
CA VAL A 26 1.21 -1.47 -10.81
C VAL A 26 0.76 -2.82 -10.27
N SER A 27 1.13 -3.14 -9.03
CA SER A 27 0.74 -4.41 -8.39
C SER A 27 -0.77 -4.55 -8.24
N ILE A 28 -1.46 -3.49 -7.81
CA ILE A 28 -2.93 -3.49 -7.71
C ILE A 28 -3.55 -3.61 -9.09
N LEU A 29 -3.06 -2.85 -10.09
CA LEU A 29 -3.59 -2.89 -11.45
C LEU A 29 -3.49 -4.30 -12.05
N LEU A 30 -2.34 -4.97 -11.89
CA LEU A 30 -2.17 -6.36 -12.32
C LEU A 30 -3.08 -7.33 -11.56
N GLY A 31 -3.31 -7.10 -10.27
CA GLY A 31 -4.22 -7.88 -9.44
C GLY A 31 -5.68 -7.77 -9.89
N VAL A 32 -6.14 -6.56 -10.24
CA VAL A 32 -7.51 -6.30 -10.73
C VAL A 32 -7.82 -7.12 -11.98
N PHE A 33 -6.88 -7.24 -12.91
CA PHE A 33 -7.11 -7.96 -14.16
C PHE A 33 -7.07 -9.49 -14.02
N LYS A 34 -6.37 -10.02 -13.02
CA LYS A 34 -6.24 -11.47 -12.82
C LYS A 34 -7.29 -12.06 -11.89
N SER A 35 -7.52 -11.43 -10.74
CA SER A 35 -8.47 -11.89 -9.73
C SER A 35 -8.78 -10.74 -8.77
N PRO A 36 -9.81 -9.92 -9.05
CA PRO A 36 -10.12 -8.76 -8.23
C PRO A 36 -10.60 -9.21 -6.86
N SER A 37 -9.70 -9.10 -5.89
CA SER A 37 -9.93 -9.39 -4.49
C SER A 37 -9.35 -8.26 -3.64
N PHE A 38 -10.02 -7.96 -2.53
CA PHE A 38 -9.51 -7.02 -1.54
C PHE A 38 -9.88 -7.51 -0.15
N GLN A 39 -8.89 -7.61 0.72
CA GLN A 39 -9.07 -8.08 2.08
C GLN A 39 -9.19 -6.90 3.04
N LEU A 40 -10.29 -6.88 3.80
CA LEU A 40 -10.55 -5.91 4.86
C LEU A 40 -10.89 -6.67 6.15
N GLY A 41 -9.87 -6.95 6.94
CA GLY A 41 -9.97 -7.80 8.12
C GLY A 41 -10.56 -9.17 7.77
N PRO A 42 -11.70 -9.54 8.38
CA PRO A 42 -12.36 -10.82 8.11
C PRO A 42 -13.12 -10.86 6.77
N VAL A 43 -13.32 -9.71 6.11
CA VAL A 43 -14.16 -9.61 4.92
C VAL A 43 -13.30 -9.65 3.66
N LEU A 44 -13.61 -10.59 2.78
CA LEU A 44 -13.08 -10.60 1.41
C LEU A 44 -14.09 -9.97 0.47
N LEU A 45 -13.72 -8.81 -0.08
CA LEU A 45 -14.44 -8.24 -1.22
C LEU A 45 -13.97 -8.95 -2.48
N SER A 46 -14.92 -9.35 -3.33
CA SER A 46 -14.65 -9.98 -4.62
C SER A 46 -15.55 -9.41 -5.72
N GLY A 47 -15.19 -9.66 -6.98
CA GLY A 47 -15.97 -9.20 -8.14
C GLY A 47 -15.99 -7.67 -8.27
N VAL A 48 -17.14 -7.12 -8.68
CA VAL A 48 -17.28 -5.68 -9.02
C VAL A 48 -16.92 -4.77 -7.85
N VAL A 49 -17.27 -5.15 -6.61
CA VAL A 49 -16.97 -4.35 -5.42
C VAL A 49 -15.46 -4.26 -5.19
N ALA A 50 -14.73 -5.37 -5.36
CA ALA A 50 -13.27 -5.38 -5.26
C ALA A 50 -12.62 -4.56 -6.40
N VAL A 51 -13.18 -4.60 -7.61
CA VAL A 51 -12.70 -3.75 -8.72
C VAL A 51 -12.81 -2.27 -8.34
N ILE A 52 -13.97 -1.84 -7.83
CA ILE A 52 -14.20 -0.44 -7.43
C ILE A 52 -13.18 -0.01 -6.36
N VAL A 53 -13.01 -0.80 -5.30
CA VAL A 53 -12.06 -0.49 -4.22
C VAL A 53 -10.63 -0.39 -4.75
N ASN A 54 -10.21 -1.35 -5.58
CA ASN A 54 -8.87 -1.34 -6.16
C ASN A 54 -8.65 -0.14 -7.10
N LEU A 55 -9.64 0.26 -7.90
CA LEU A 55 -9.56 1.45 -8.75
C LEU A 55 -9.44 2.73 -7.90
N VAL A 56 -10.16 2.82 -6.79
CA VAL A 56 -10.02 3.94 -5.84
C VAL A 56 -8.60 4.00 -5.28
N MET A 57 -8.02 2.86 -4.88
CA MET A 57 -6.63 2.81 -4.39
C MET A 57 -5.62 3.23 -5.47
N ILE A 58 -5.79 2.77 -6.72
CA ILE A 58 -4.96 3.21 -7.84
C ILE A 58 -5.09 4.72 -8.02
N GLY A 59 -6.30 5.27 -7.96
CA GLY A 59 -6.54 6.71 -8.03
C GLY A 59 -5.79 7.47 -6.93
N VAL A 60 -5.80 6.97 -5.70
CA VAL A 60 -5.02 7.54 -4.58
C VAL A 60 -3.53 7.50 -4.88
N PHE A 61 -2.99 6.37 -5.34
CA PHE A 61 -1.58 6.25 -5.67
C PHE A 61 -1.13 7.16 -6.81
N VAL A 62 -1.89 7.23 -7.90
CA VAL A 62 -1.60 8.13 -9.02
C VAL A 62 -1.65 9.58 -8.55
N THR A 63 -2.63 9.93 -7.70
CA THR A 63 -2.78 11.28 -7.15
C THR A 63 -1.58 11.64 -6.27
N ILE A 64 -1.15 10.74 -5.37
CA ILE A 64 0.05 10.96 -4.56
C ILE A 64 1.30 11.09 -5.44
N PHE A 65 1.48 10.18 -6.40
CA PHE A 65 2.63 10.15 -7.29
C PHE A 65 2.76 11.47 -8.07
N TYR A 66 1.66 11.90 -8.68
CA TYR A 66 1.56 13.19 -9.38
C TYR A 66 1.85 14.36 -8.43
N GLY A 67 1.24 14.35 -7.24
CA GLY A 67 1.41 15.40 -6.25
C GLY A 67 2.85 15.55 -5.76
N ILE A 68 3.58 14.45 -5.58
CA ILE A 68 5.01 14.47 -5.22
C ILE A 68 5.85 15.05 -6.37
N ILE A 69 5.61 14.64 -7.62
CA ILE A 69 6.30 15.20 -8.79
C ILE A 69 6.06 16.71 -8.90
N LYS A 70 4.83 17.16 -8.66
CA LYS A 70 4.45 18.57 -8.68
C LYS A 70 4.77 19.32 -7.40
N ARG A 71 5.37 18.66 -6.40
CA ARG A 71 5.74 19.27 -5.10
C ARG A 71 4.55 19.92 -4.40
N ALA A 72 3.36 19.36 -4.58
CA ALA A 72 2.15 19.94 -4.03
C ALA A 72 2.05 19.66 -2.52
N SER A 73 1.78 20.69 -1.74
CA SER A 73 1.64 20.65 -0.28
C SER A 73 0.60 19.63 0.22
N TRP A 74 -0.48 19.43 -0.54
CA TRP A 74 -1.48 18.41 -0.24
C TRP A 74 -0.96 16.98 -0.40
N ALA A 75 0.00 16.76 -1.31
CA ALA A 75 0.55 15.42 -1.59
C ALA A 75 1.26 14.85 -0.37
N ARG A 76 1.95 15.71 0.41
CA ARG A 76 2.57 15.32 1.68
C ARG A 76 1.55 14.80 2.67
N LYS A 77 0.48 15.55 2.91
CA LYS A 77 -0.57 15.19 3.87
C LYS A 77 -1.29 13.91 3.43
N LEU A 78 -1.61 13.80 2.14
CA LEU A 78 -2.25 12.62 1.56
C LEU A 78 -1.36 11.38 1.68
N SER A 79 -0.06 11.50 1.38
CA SER A 79 0.91 10.41 1.52
C SER A 79 1.00 9.93 2.96
N ILE A 80 1.18 10.86 3.91
CA ILE A 80 1.25 10.52 5.34
C ILE A 80 -0.03 9.82 5.79
N GLY A 81 -1.20 10.38 5.42
CA GLY A 81 -2.50 9.79 5.73
C GLY A 81 -2.65 8.38 5.15
N TRP A 82 -2.19 8.17 3.92
CA TRP A 82 -2.20 6.86 3.27
C TRP A 82 -1.34 5.82 4.01
N TYR A 83 -0.11 6.19 4.41
CA TYR A 83 0.75 5.27 5.17
C TYR A 83 0.18 4.97 6.56
N ILE A 84 -0.42 5.94 7.24
CA ILE A 84 -1.13 5.72 8.50
C ILE A 84 -2.30 4.74 8.29
N LEU A 85 -3.14 4.98 7.28
CA LEU A 85 -4.25 4.09 6.95
C LEU A 85 -3.76 2.67 6.65
N SER A 86 -2.68 2.54 5.88
CA SER A 86 -2.09 1.23 5.54
C SER A 86 -1.58 0.49 6.77
N MET A 87 -0.97 1.20 7.73
CA MET A 87 -0.53 0.63 9.01
C MET A 87 -1.70 0.18 9.89
N VAL A 88 -2.79 0.96 9.93
CA VAL A 88 -4.01 0.59 10.66
C VAL A 88 -4.68 -0.62 10.02
N LEU A 89 -4.81 -0.66 8.69
CA LEU A 89 -5.39 -1.79 7.96
C LEU A 89 -4.56 -3.06 8.14
N SER A 90 -3.23 -2.99 8.13
CA SER A 90 -2.39 -4.17 8.36
C SER A 90 -2.58 -4.73 9.77
N LEU A 91 -2.73 -3.86 10.78
CA LEU A 91 -3.04 -4.28 12.14
C LEU A 91 -4.43 -4.93 12.25
N ILE A 92 -5.45 -4.34 11.62
CA ILE A 92 -6.80 -4.92 11.58
C ILE A 92 -6.76 -6.31 10.94
N ASN A 93 -6.04 -6.49 9.84
CA ASN A 93 -5.89 -7.78 9.17
C ASN A 93 -5.21 -8.80 10.09
N LEU A 94 -4.11 -8.43 10.75
CA LEU A 94 -3.43 -9.32 11.69
C LEU A 94 -4.33 -9.71 12.88
N LEU A 95 -5.00 -8.76 13.51
CA LEU A 95 -5.90 -9.03 14.63
C LEU A 95 -7.09 -9.90 14.22
N SER A 96 -7.65 -9.67 13.03
CA SER A 96 -8.74 -10.48 12.48
C SER A 96 -8.31 -11.93 12.27
N PHE A 97 -7.09 -12.12 11.74
CA PHE A 97 -6.50 -13.45 11.59
C PHE A 97 -6.27 -14.14 12.94
N LEU A 98 -5.69 -13.45 13.91
CA LEU A 98 -5.43 -14.00 15.25
C LEU A 98 -6.72 -14.34 16.00
N ALA A 99 -7.80 -13.59 15.77
CA ALA A 99 -9.11 -13.86 16.35
C ALA A 99 -9.83 -15.06 15.70
N ASN A 100 -9.61 -15.32 14.42
CA ASN A 100 -10.21 -16.45 13.71
C ASN A 100 -9.32 -16.96 12.57
N ASN A 101 -8.46 -17.93 12.89
CA ASN A 101 -7.51 -18.53 11.95
C ASN A 101 -8.20 -19.35 10.83
N THR A 102 -9.31 -20.03 11.12
CA THR A 102 -10.04 -20.89 10.16
C THR A 102 -10.62 -20.12 8.97
N MET A 103 -10.85 -18.81 9.14
CA MET A 103 -11.35 -17.93 8.09
C MET A 103 -10.36 -17.80 6.93
N TYR A 104 -9.05 -17.80 7.22
CA TYR A 104 -8.01 -17.65 6.20
C TYR A 104 -7.70 -18.94 5.45
N ASP A 105 -7.90 -20.10 6.06
CA ASP A 105 -7.79 -21.38 5.34
C ASP A 105 -8.82 -21.44 4.20
N SER A 106 -10.07 -21.02 4.48
CA SER A 106 -11.12 -20.90 3.47
C SER A 106 -10.83 -19.82 2.40
N TYR A 107 -10.06 -18.79 2.76
CA TYR A 107 -9.65 -17.70 1.88
C TYR A 107 -8.66 -18.20 0.81
N TYR A 108 -7.58 -18.86 1.23
CA TYR A 108 -6.55 -19.32 0.30
C TYR A 108 -7.05 -20.47 -0.58
N GLN A 109 -7.91 -21.34 -0.05
CA GLN A 109 -8.56 -22.40 -0.84
C GLN A 109 -9.47 -21.87 -1.95
N LYS A 110 -10.08 -20.68 -1.79
CA LYS A 110 -10.94 -20.07 -2.82
C LYS A 110 -10.16 -19.30 -3.89
N LEU A 111 -8.99 -18.75 -3.54
CA LEU A 111 -8.24 -17.84 -4.40
C LEU A 111 -7.08 -18.52 -5.14
N LEU A 112 -6.53 -19.60 -4.59
CA LEU A 112 -5.37 -20.28 -5.14
C LEU A 112 -5.76 -21.62 -5.78
N PRO A 113 -5.05 -22.06 -6.84
CA PRO A 113 -5.14 -23.44 -7.31
C PRO A 113 -4.88 -24.44 -6.18
N PRO A 114 -5.47 -25.65 -6.21
CA PRO A 114 -5.36 -26.63 -5.13
C PRO A 114 -3.92 -26.92 -4.69
N GLU A 115 -3.01 -27.00 -5.65
CA GLU A 115 -1.58 -27.23 -5.45
C GLU A 115 -0.95 -26.10 -4.61
N ALA A 116 -1.24 -24.84 -4.93
CA ALA A 116 -0.75 -23.69 -4.20
C ALA A 116 -1.46 -23.49 -2.85
N ALA A 117 -2.75 -23.79 -2.78
CA ALA A 117 -3.51 -23.74 -1.52
C ALA A 117 -2.98 -24.75 -0.49
N SER A 118 -2.54 -25.93 -0.94
CA SER A 118 -1.99 -26.97 -0.06
C SER A 118 -0.67 -26.55 0.62
N LEU A 119 0.06 -25.61 0.03
CA LEU A 119 1.28 -25.04 0.59
C LEU A 119 1.01 -23.93 1.62
N MET A 120 -0.22 -23.41 1.69
CA MET A 120 -0.59 -22.33 2.62
C MET A 120 -1.01 -22.90 3.97
N THR A 121 -0.06 -23.47 4.70
CA THR A 121 -0.30 -23.93 6.07
C THR A 121 -0.58 -22.74 6.99
N SER A 122 -1.31 -22.97 8.09
CA SER A 122 -1.62 -21.91 9.05
C SER A 122 -0.36 -21.22 9.60
N SER A 123 0.76 -21.93 9.75
CA SER A 123 2.04 -21.35 10.16
C SER A 123 2.67 -20.43 9.11
N ILE A 124 2.60 -20.79 7.83
CA ILE A 124 3.08 -19.96 6.72
C ILE A 124 2.23 -18.70 6.57
N ILE A 125 0.90 -18.84 6.67
CA ILE A 125 -0.02 -17.70 6.63
C ILE A 125 0.27 -16.74 7.79
N THR A 126 0.37 -17.28 9.02
CA THR A 126 0.68 -16.49 10.23
C THR A 126 2.00 -15.75 10.06
N GLY A 127 3.07 -16.47 9.66
CA GLY A 127 4.39 -15.90 9.48
C GLY A 127 4.40 -14.78 8.43
N THR A 128 3.69 -14.99 7.32
CA THR A 128 3.58 -14.01 6.24
C THR A 128 2.79 -12.77 6.66
N LEU A 129 1.69 -12.93 7.39
CA LEU A 129 0.90 -11.81 7.91
C LEU A 129 1.68 -10.99 8.94
N ILE A 130 2.39 -11.65 9.87
CA ILE A 130 3.26 -10.98 10.85
C ILE A 130 4.37 -10.22 10.13
N LEU A 131 5.10 -10.89 9.23
CA LEU A 131 6.19 -10.27 8.47
C LEU A 131 5.70 -9.07 7.68
N THR A 132 4.59 -9.22 6.95
CA THR A 132 3.98 -8.13 6.16
C THR A 132 3.57 -6.97 7.05
N THR A 133 2.96 -7.24 8.21
CA THR A 133 2.55 -6.21 9.17
C THR A 133 3.77 -5.44 9.69
N VAL A 134 4.80 -6.16 10.16
CA VAL A 134 6.04 -5.53 10.66
C VAL A 134 6.72 -4.70 9.56
N SER A 135 6.83 -5.23 8.34
CA SER A 135 7.41 -4.51 7.21
C SER A 135 6.63 -3.24 6.85
N ILE A 136 5.29 -3.31 6.79
CA ILE A 136 4.44 -2.14 6.55
C ILE A 136 4.65 -1.07 7.61
N TRP A 137 4.75 -1.46 8.89
CA TRP A 137 4.97 -0.53 9.99
C TRP A 137 6.35 0.13 9.93
N ILE A 138 7.41 -0.65 9.70
CA ILE A 138 8.78 -0.10 9.59
C ILE A 138 8.87 0.87 8.41
N ILE A 139 8.44 0.44 7.21
CA ILE A 139 8.49 1.27 6.00
C ILE A 139 7.59 2.50 6.17
N GLY A 140 6.38 2.32 6.69
CA GLY A 140 5.42 3.40 6.93
C GLY A 140 5.99 4.47 7.86
N LEU A 141 6.58 4.08 8.99
CA LEU A 141 7.21 5.03 9.93
C LEU A 141 8.39 5.76 9.29
N ILE A 142 9.27 5.06 8.55
CA ILE A 142 10.39 5.69 7.84
C ILE A 142 9.88 6.76 6.88
N ILE A 143 8.86 6.44 6.08
CA ILE A 143 8.30 7.36 5.08
C ILE A 143 7.58 8.54 5.76
N ILE A 144 6.78 8.29 6.79
CA ILE A 144 6.08 9.35 7.54
C ILE A 144 7.09 10.33 8.14
N ILE A 145 8.14 9.82 8.82
CA ILE A 145 9.19 10.66 9.42
C ILE A 145 9.93 11.45 8.32
N TYR A 146 10.27 10.79 7.20
CA TYR A 146 10.95 11.43 6.09
C TYR A 146 10.13 12.58 5.48
N LEU A 147 8.85 12.32 5.18
CA LEU A 147 7.93 13.31 4.62
C LEU A 147 7.66 14.47 5.59
N ALA A 148 7.55 14.18 6.89
CA ALA A 148 7.40 15.19 7.93
C ALA A 148 8.62 16.12 8.00
N ARG A 149 9.84 15.56 7.87
CA ARG A 149 11.09 16.33 7.85
C ARG A 149 11.31 17.10 6.56
N LYS A 150 10.87 16.58 5.41
CA LYS A 150 11.00 17.21 4.09
C LYS A 150 9.81 18.10 3.72
N LYS A 151 9.26 18.82 4.70
CA LYS A 151 8.13 19.73 4.48
C LYS A 151 8.41 20.80 3.40
N ASP A 152 9.63 21.31 3.35
CA ASP A 152 10.05 22.39 2.45
C ASP A 152 10.26 21.93 1.00
N PHE A 153 10.20 20.62 0.74
CA PHE A 153 10.14 20.12 -0.64
C PHE A 153 8.78 20.41 -1.28
N PHE A 154 7.70 20.50 -0.49
CA PHE A 154 6.33 20.67 -0.97
C PHE A 154 5.90 22.13 -0.87
N VAL A 155 6.35 22.94 -1.83
CA VAL A 155 6.17 24.41 -1.84
C VAL A 155 4.96 24.89 -2.65
N ASN A 156 4.36 24.01 -3.46
CA ASN A 156 3.25 24.34 -4.37
C ASN A 156 1.87 24.05 -3.77
#